data_AF-A0A438I1I5-F1
#
_entry.id   AF-A0A438I1I5-F1
#
_cell.length_a   1.000
_cell.length_b   1.000
_cell.length_c   1.000
_cell.angle_alpha   90.00
_cell.angle_beta   90.00
_cell.angle_gamma   90.00
#
_symmetry.space_group_name_H-M   'P 1'
#
loop_
_entity.id
_entity.type
_entity.pdbx_description
1 polymer ?
#
loop_
_entity_poly.entity_id
_entity_poly.type
_entity_poly.pdbx_seq_one_letter_code
_entity_poly.pdbx_strand_id
1 'polypeptide(L)'
;MVRVSSGGAASSSMASTLKAYSIPLVLLAAAIFLQLFVIPNSFPLNHYDVLGIKRYSTVEVVAEAYEKFSSKWNSGTEVPETIDFLKIRYAFELLTDPLWKRDYDIFGIDEQIDVFENVKKQFSGVSFSGINLPLLSAASSDPGDHVFNVITSNDFHSVLERTEPLLIQV
;
A
#
# COMPACT_ATOMS: atom_id res chain seq x y z
N MET A 1 57.15 -49.58 14.62
CA MET A 1 56.58 -48.67 13.61
C MET A 1 55.23 -48.19 14.14
N VAL A 2 55.18 -46.99 14.75
CA VAL A 2 53.95 -46.47 15.38
C VAL A 2 53.16 -45.72 14.31
N ARG A 3 51.94 -46.20 14.00
CA ARG A 3 50.98 -45.48 13.15
C ARG A 3 50.36 -44.35 13.96
N VAL A 4 50.72 -43.11 13.66
CA VAL A 4 50.04 -41.93 14.19
C VAL A 4 48.69 -41.80 13.47
N SER A 5 47.62 -41.89 14.24
CA SER A 5 46.24 -41.68 13.78
C SER A 5 46.02 -40.18 13.54
N SER A 6 45.94 -39.76 12.27
CA SER A 6 45.69 -38.36 11.88
C SER A 6 44.19 -38.01 11.75
N GLY A 7 43.28 -38.93 12.14
CA GLY A 7 41.84 -38.77 11.91
C GLY A 7 41.13 -37.78 12.83
N GLY A 8 41.72 -37.44 13.99
CA GLY A 8 41.08 -36.57 14.98
C GLY A 8 41.18 -35.06 14.70
N ALA A 9 42.22 -34.61 13.99
CA ALA A 9 42.48 -33.18 13.80
C ALA A 9 41.64 -32.56 12.67
N ALA A 10 41.30 -33.34 11.64
CA ALA A 10 40.49 -32.85 10.52
C ALA A 10 39.03 -32.62 10.94
N SER A 11 38.42 -33.55 11.69
CA SER A 11 37.04 -33.44 12.19
C SER A 11 36.87 -32.30 13.20
N SER A 12 37.87 -32.04 14.06
CA SER A 12 37.85 -30.91 14.99
C SER A 12 37.98 -29.55 14.29
N SER A 13 38.72 -29.49 13.18
CA SER A 13 38.86 -28.27 12.37
C SER A 13 37.55 -27.90 11.67
N MET A 14 36.86 -28.89 11.08
CA MET A 14 35.57 -28.71 10.42
C MET A 14 34.48 -28.32 11.42
N ALA A 15 34.47 -28.94 12.61
CA ALA A 15 33.54 -28.59 13.68
C ALA A 15 33.73 -27.15 14.18
N SER A 16 34.97 -26.67 14.24
CA SER A 16 35.31 -25.29 14.64
C SER A 16 34.86 -24.27 13.59
N THR A 17 35.06 -24.56 12.31
CA THR A 17 34.54 -23.71 11.22
C THR A 17 33.01 -23.70 11.21
N LEU A 18 32.36 -24.84 11.42
CA LEU A 18 30.89 -24.92 11.47
C LEU A 18 30.30 -24.10 12.62
N LYS A 19 31.00 -24.07 13.77
CA LYS A 19 30.60 -23.29 14.94
C LYS A 19 30.86 -21.79 14.77
N ALA A 20 31.88 -21.41 13.99
CA ALA A 20 32.17 -20.01 13.66
C ALA A 20 31.15 -19.40 12.69
N TYR A 21 30.67 -20.19 11.72
CA TYR A 21 29.69 -19.73 10.73
C TYR A 21 28.22 -20.01 11.11
N SER A 22 27.97 -20.65 12.24
CA SER A 22 26.59 -20.95 12.69
C SER A 22 25.78 -19.68 12.95
N ILE A 23 26.39 -18.64 13.54
CA ILE A 23 25.74 -17.35 13.81
C ILE A 23 25.33 -16.65 12.51
N PRO A 24 26.24 -16.38 11.55
CA PRO A 24 25.84 -15.75 10.28
C PRO A 24 24.87 -16.61 9.47
N LEU A 25 24.96 -17.94 9.54
CA LEU A 25 24.00 -18.83 8.88
C LEU A 25 22.59 -18.73 9.49
N VAL A 26 22.49 -18.68 10.82
CA VAL A 26 21.21 -18.49 11.53
C VAL A 26 20.64 -17.11 11.23
N LEU A 27 21.47 -16.06 11.20
CA LEU A 27 21.03 -14.71 10.82
C LEU A 27 20.54 -14.66 9.38
N LEU A 28 21.23 -15.32 8.44
CA LEU A 28 20.79 -15.43 7.05
C LEU A 28 19.44 -16.17 6.93
N ALA A 29 19.30 -17.30 7.62
CA ALA A 29 18.06 -18.06 7.64
C ALA A 29 16.91 -17.26 8.26
N ALA A 30 17.17 -16.52 9.34
CA ALA A 30 16.21 -15.64 9.97
C ALA A 30 15.81 -14.49 9.03
N ALA A 31 16.76 -13.87 8.34
CA ALA A 31 16.49 -12.81 7.36
C ALA A 31 15.62 -13.32 6.20
N ILE A 32 15.94 -14.50 5.65
CA ILE A 32 15.14 -15.16 4.61
C ILE A 32 13.73 -15.46 5.11
N PHE A 33 13.60 -15.97 6.35
CA PHE A 33 12.29 -16.24 6.96
C PHE A 33 11.47 -14.96 7.13
N LEU A 34 12.07 -13.89 7.65
CA LEU A 34 11.42 -12.59 7.79
C LEU A 34 10.96 -12.07 6.41
N GLN A 35 11.81 -12.19 5.39
CA GLN A 35 11.50 -11.71 4.04
C GLN A 35 10.42 -12.53 3.32
N LEU A 36 10.38 -13.85 3.52
CA LEU A 36 9.41 -14.74 2.87
C LEU A 36 8.06 -14.85 3.60
N PHE A 37 8.02 -14.66 4.91
CA PHE A 37 6.82 -14.92 5.71
C PHE A 37 6.32 -13.71 6.49
N VAL A 38 7.21 -12.87 7.03
CA VAL A 38 6.78 -11.73 7.86
C VAL A 38 6.43 -10.53 6.99
N ILE A 39 7.33 -10.15 6.07
CA ILE A 39 7.12 -9.02 5.16
C ILE A 39 5.81 -9.17 4.33
N PRO A 40 5.56 -10.29 3.62
CA PRO A 40 4.35 -10.42 2.79
C PRO A 40 3.04 -10.44 3.59
N ASN A 41 3.05 -10.90 4.85
CA ASN A 41 1.87 -10.91 5.71
C ASN A 41 1.67 -9.59 6.48
N SER A 42 2.68 -8.73 6.52
CA SER A 42 2.60 -7.41 7.16
C SER A 42 2.07 -6.29 6.26
N PHE A 43 1.81 -6.58 4.98
CA PHE A 43 1.20 -5.60 4.09
C PHE A 43 -0.23 -5.31 4.52
N PRO A 44 -0.66 -4.04 4.41
CA PRO A 44 -1.97 -3.62 4.90
C PRO A 44 -3.09 -4.41 4.23
N LEU A 45 -4.21 -4.49 4.95
CA LEU A 45 -5.46 -5.05 4.47
C LEU A 45 -5.77 -4.47 3.09
N ASN A 46 -5.91 -5.32 2.07
CA ASN A 46 -6.12 -4.85 0.71
C ASN A 46 -7.50 -4.15 0.63
N HIS A 47 -7.61 -3.06 -0.14
CA HIS A 47 -8.89 -2.38 -0.36
C HIS A 47 -9.97 -3.29 -0.96
N TYR A 48 -9.57 -4.32 -1.73
CA TYR A 48 -10.48 -5.38 -2.18
C TYR A 48 -11.00 -6.24 -1.02
N ASP A 49 -10.15 -6.53 -0.04
CA ASP A 49 -10.51 -7.34 1.13
C ASP A 49 -11.47 -6.56 2.06
N VAL A 50 -11.34 -5.23 2.14
CA VAL A 50 -12.27 -4.34 2.86
C VAL A 50 -13.69 -4.43 2.29
N LEU A 51 -13.81 -4.52 0.96
CA LEU A 51 -15.10 -4.71 0.28
C LEU A 51 -15.55 -6.17 0.22
N GLY A 52 -14.70 -7.12 0.65
CA GLY A 52 -14.99 -8.55 0.60
C GLY A 52 -15.03 -9.12 -0.83
N ILE A 53 -14.34 -8.50 -1.78
CA ILE A 53 -14.30 -8.88 -3.19
C ILE A 53 -12.93 -9.42 -3.57
N LYS A 54 -12.85 -10.13 -4.71
CA LYS A 54 -11.58 -10.65 -5.21
C LYS A 54 -10.70 -9.51 -5.73
N ARG A 55 -9.38 -9.62 -5.55
CA ARG A 55 -8.40 -8.72 -6.18
C ARG A 55 -8.60 -8.68 -7.70
N TYR A 56 -8.39 -7.51 -8.29
CA TYR A 56 -8.57 -7.24 -9.73
C TYR A 56 -10.02 -7.40 -10.22
N SER A 57 -11.01 -7.28 -9.33
CA SER A 57 -12.42 -7.24 -9.74
C SER A 57 -12.72 -6.00 -10.59
N THR A 58 -13.78 -6.09 -11.40
CA THR A 58 -14.22 -4.96 -12.25
C THR A 58 -14.94 -3.91 -11.41
N VAL A 59 -15.06 -2.70 -11.95
CA VAL A 59 -15.67 -1.55 -11.26
C VAL A 59 -17.15 -1.81 -10.95
N GLU A 60 -17.83 -2.61 -11.77
CA GLU A 60 -19.23 -2.99 -11.54
C GLU A 60 -19.38 -3.85 -10.27
N VAL A 61 -18.46 -4.78 -10.05
CA VAL A 61 -18.44 -5.63 -8.85
C VAL A 61 -18.10 -4.81 -7.60
N VAL A 62 -17.20 -3.82 -7.74
CA VAL A 62 -16.88 -2.86 -6.67
C VAL A 62 -18.12 -2.04 -6.28
N ALA A 63 -18.86 -1.55 -7.27
CA ALA A 63 -20.10 -0.80 -7.05
C ALA A 63 -21.19 -1.67 -6.41
N GLU A 64 -21.38 -2.91 -6.89
CA GLU A 64 -22.34 -3.85 -6.30
C GLU A 64 -22.03 -4.16 -4.83
N ALA A 65 -20.74 -4.40 -4.52
CA ALA A 65 -20.31 -4.63 -3.14
C ALA A 65 -20.60 -3.42 -2.25
N TYR A 66 -20.33 -2.20 -2.74
CA TYR A 66 -20.64 -0.97 -2.03
C TYR A 66 -22.15 -0.76 -1.82
N GLU A 67 -22.97 -1.02 -2.83
CA GLU A 67 -24.44 -0.94 -2.71
C GLU A 67 -24.99 -1.90 -1.65
N LYS A 68 -24.37 -3.08 -1.49
CA LYS A 68 -24.70 -4.01 -0.40
C LYS A 68 -24.37 -3.44 0.98
N PHE A 69 -23.27 -2.70 1.13
CA PHE A 69 -22.97 -1.99 2.38
C PHE A 69 -23.93 -0.83 2.60
N SER A 70 -24.15 0.00 1.58
CA SER A 70 -25.06 1.14 1.61
C SER A 70 -26.47 0.72 2.02
N SER A 71 -27.01 -0.34 1.40
CA SER A 71 -28.34 -0.86 1.75
C SER A 71 -28.43 -1.32 3.20
N LYS A 72 -27.41 -2.02 3.73
CA LYS A 72 -27.35 -2.45 5.14
C LYS A 72 -27.29 -1.29 6.13
N TRP A 73 -26.62 -0.20 5.77
CA TRP A 73 -26.54 1.01 6.59
C TRP A 73 -27.87 1.77 6.58
N ASN A 74 -28.50 1.89 5.41
CA ASN A 74 -29.79 2.56 5.24
C ASN A 74 -30.95 1.78 5.87
N SER A 75 -30.90 0.45 5.90
CA SER A 75 -31.90 -0.39 6.57
C SER A 75 -31.78 -0.38 8.10
N GLY A 76 -30.74 0.25 8.66
CA GLY A 76 -30.49 0.30 10.11
C GLY A 76 -30.21 -1.07 10.74
N THR A 77 -29.99 -2.10 9.92
CA THR A 77 -29.72 -3.47 10.39
C THR A 77 -28.33 -3.59 11.00
N GLU A 78 -27.37 -2.82 10.48
CA GLU A 78 -26.02 -2.71 11.01
C GLU A 78 -25.56 -1.25 10.89
N VAL A 79 -25.29 -0.62 12.04
CA VAL A 79 -24.65 0.69 12.08
C VAL A 79 -23.14 0.47 12.10
N PRO A 80 -22.41 0.85 11.06
CA PRO A 80 -20.96 0.66 11.01
C PRO A 80 -20.30 1.60 12.02
N GLU A 81 -19.18 1.17 12.58
CA GLU A 81 -18.27 2.10 13.24
C GLU A 81 -17.81 3.15 12.23
N THR A 82 -17.68 4.43 12.64
CA THR A 82 -17.25 5.52 11.76
C THR A 82 -15.96 5.18 11.01
N ILE A 83 -15.02 4.51 11.68
CA ILE A 83 -13.74 4.10 11.09
C ILE A 83 -13.94 3.07 9.97
N ASP A 84 -14.83 2.09 10.17
CA ASP A 84 -15.06 1.03 9.18
C ASP A 84 -15.89 1.54 8.00
N PHE A 85 -16.86 2.42 8.25
CA PHE A 85 -17.53 3.17 7.19
C PHE A 85 -16.52 3.94 6.34
N LEU A 86 -15.58 4.63 6.99
CA LEU A 86 -14.57 5.43 6.29
C LEU A 86 -13.64 4.55 5.44
N LYS A 87 -13.19 3.41 5.97
CA LYS A 87 -12.37 2.44 5.21
C LYS A 87 -13.12 1.92 3.98
N ILE A 88 -14.39 1.51 4.15
CA ILE A 88 -15.20 0.98 3.05
C ILE A 88 -15.42 2.04 1.99
N ARG A 89 -15.74 3.27 2.41
CA ARG A 89 -15.95 4.38 1.48
C ARG A 89 -14.68 4.75 0.74
N TYR A 90 -13.56 4.80 1.43
CA TYR A 90 -12.25 5.07 0.86
C TYR A 90 -11.85 4.00 -0.17
N ALA A 91 -12.00 2.71 0.19
CA ALA A 91 -11.76 1.60 -0.72
C ALA A 91 -12.64 1.68 -1.98
N PHE A 92 -13.91 2.04 -1.82
CA PHE A 92 -14.82 2.24 -2.94
C PHE A 92 -14.37 3.38 -3.86
N GLU A 93 -14.02 4.55 -3.31
CA GLU A 93 -13.58 5.70 -4.12
C GLU A 93 -12.27 5.42 -4.86
N LEU A 94 -11.29 4.81 -4.18
CA LEU A 94 -10.01 4.41 -4.78
C LEU A 94 -10.19 3.41 -5.94
N LEU A 95 -11.05 2.40 -5.75
CA LEU A 95 -11.24 1.33 -6.73
C LEU A 95 -12.24 1.68 -7.85
N THR A 96 -12.98 2.78 -7.71
CA THR A 96 -13.90 3.27 -8.74
C THR A 96 -13.17 4.11 -9.78
N ASP A 97 -12.16 4.87 -9.39
CA ASP A 97 -11.35 5.65 -10.33
C ASP A 97 -10.42 4.72 -11.14
N PRO A 98 -10.49 4.71 -12.49
CA PRO A 98 -9.71 3.82 -13.32
C PRO A 98 -8.19 4.09 -13.25
N LEU A 99 -7.76 5.33 -13.00
CA LEU A 99 -6.35 5.68 -12.86
C LEU A 99 -5.81 5.15 -11.53
N TRP A 100 -6.49 5.45 -10.43
CA TRP A 100 -6.09 4.99 -9.10
C TRP A 100 -6.16 3.48 -8.98
N LYS A 101 -7.21 2.85 -9.52
CA LYS A 101 -7.31 1.39 -9.59
C LYS A 101 -6.15 0.77 -10.37
N ARG A 102 -5.77 1.35 -11.52
CA ARG A 102 -4.63 0.87 -12.32
C ARG A 102 -3.33 0.94 -11.52
N ASP A 103 -3.04 2.09 -10.89
CA ASP A 103 -1.81 2.26 -10.12
C ASP A 103 -1.79 1.36 -8.87
N TYR A 104 -2.93 1.23 -8.18
CA TYR A 104 -3.08 0.31 -7.06
C TYR A 104 -2.89 -1.16 -7.47
N ASP A 105 -3.44 -1.57 -8.61
CA ASP A 105 -3.32 -2.95 -9.11
C ASP A 105 -1.89 -3.29 -9.58
N ILE A 106 -1.17 -2.32 -10.15
CA ILE A 106 0.19 -2.50 -10.67
C ILE A 106 1.21 -2.45 -9.53
N PHE A 107 1.13 -1.43 -8.67
CA PHE A 107 2.16 -1.14 -7.69
C PHE A 107 1.83 -1.68 -6.30
N GLY A 108 0.55 -1.94 -6.00
CA GLY A 108 0.10 -2.31 -4.66
C GLY A 108 0.32 -1.19 -3.63
N ILE A 109 0.56 0.03 -4.10
CA ILE A 109 0.83 1.22 -3.29
C ILE A 109 -0.44 2.06 -3.29
N ASP A 110 -0.80 2.55 -2.11
CA ASP A 110 -1.87 3.51 -1.93
C ASP A 110 -1.28 4.90 -1.71
N GLU A 111 -1.31 5.73 -2.75
CA GLU A 111 -0.78 7.10 -2.71
C GLU A 111 -1.64 8.03 -1.83
N GLN A 112 -2.92 7.73 -1.67
CA GLN A 112 -3.86 8.59 -0.95
C GLN A 112 -3.95 8.25 0.56
N ILE A 113 -3.07 7.39 1.07
CA ILE A 113 -3.13 6.90 2.44
C ILE A 113 -3.00 8.03 3.49
N ASP A 114 -2.21 9.06 3.18
CA ASP A 114 -2.04 10.22 4.05
C ASP A 114 -3.33 11.05 4.15
N VAL A 115 -4.08 11.14 3.05
CA VAL A 115 -5.41 11.76 3.03
C VAL A 115 -6.35 10.99 3.93
N PHE A 116 -6.39 9.66 3.79
CA PHE A 116 -7.23 8.82 4.62
C PHE A 116 -6.90 8.98 6.11
N GLU A 117 -5.62 8.97 6.49
CA GLU A 117 -5.23 9.13 7.90
C GLU A 117 -5.60 10.52 8.45
N ASN A 118 -5.54 11.58 7.65
CA ASN A 118 -6.01 12.91 8.06
C ASN A 118 -7.53 12.94 8.26
N VAL A 119 -8.29 12.37 7.34
CA VAL A 119 -9.75 12.26 7.43
C VAL A 119 -10.15 11.41 8.65
N LYS A 120 -9.48 10.27 8.86
CA LYS A 120 -9.69 9.40 10.03
C LYS A 120 -9.45 10.13 11.35
N LYS A 121 -8.43 11.00 11.42
CA LYS A 121 -8.20 11.86 12.60
C LYS A 121 -9.26 12.92 12.76
N GLN A 122 -9.74 13.54 11.68
CA GLN A 122 -10.80 14.56 11.75
C GLN A 122 -12.14 13.98 12.21
N PHE A 123 -12.46 12.77 11.77
CA PHE A 123 -13.74 12.12 12.07
C PHE A 123 -13.67 11.13 13.25
N SER A 124 -12.54 11.09 13.98
CA SER A 124 -12.43 10.27 15.19
C SER A 124 -13.41 10.78 16.27
N GLY A 125 -14.53 10.07 16.44
CA GLY A 125 -15.59 10.41 17.40
C GLY A 125 -16.80 11.16 16.82
N VAL A 126 -16.84 11.41 15.51
CA VAL A 126 -17.99 12.01 14.81
C VAL A 126 -18.89 10.90 14.23
N SER A 127 -20.21 11.12 14.19
CA SER A 127 -21.15 10.17 13.58
C SER A 127 -21.04 10.16 12.05
N PHE A 128 -21.20 8.98 11.44
CA PHE A 128 -21.09 8.77 9.98
C PHE A 128 -21.94 9.70 9.12
N SER A 129 -23.06 10.20 9.66
CA SER A 129 -24.00 11.12 9.01
C SER A 129 -23.45 12.53 8.73
N GLY A 130 -22.37 12.93 9.41
CA GLY A 130 -21.76 14.25 9.25
C GLY A 130 -20.58 14.31 8.27
N ILE A 131 -20.25 13.20 7.62
CA ILE A 131 -19.09 13.09 6.73
C ILE A 131 -19.45 13.61 5.33
N ASN A 132 -18.70 14.60 4.85
CA ASN A 132 -18.84 15.09 3.48
C ASN A 132 -18.16 14.13 2.50
N LEU A 133 -18.84 13.84 1.40
CA LEU A 133 -18.38 12.98 0.31
C LEU A 133 -18.20 13.81 -0.96
N PRO A 134 -17.22 13.51 -1.84
CA PRO A 134 -16.21 12.43 -1.78
C PRO A 134 -15.08 12.69 -0.76
N LEU A 135 -14.50 11.62 -0.21
CA LEU A 135 -13.36 11.70 0.71
C LEU A 135 -12.09 12.15 -0.01
N LEU A 136 -11.84 11.60 -1.19
CA LEU A 136 -10.61 11.85 -1.95
C LEU A 136 -10.62 13.19 -2.71
N SER A 137 -11.79 13.69 -3.12
CA SER A 137 -11.87 14.98 -3.83
C SER A 137 -11.79 16.21 -2.91
N ALA A 138 -12.16 16.05 -1.63
CA ALA A 138 -12.01 17.10 -0.64
C ALA A 138 -10.54 17.40 -0.34
N ALA A 139 -9.65 16.41 -0.54
CA ALA A 139 -8.22 16.54 -0.29
C ALA A 139 -7.39 16.93 -1.52
N SER A 140 -7.93 16.76 -2.74
CA SER A 140 -7.33 17.38 -3.94
C SER A 140 -7.52 18.90 -3.97
N SER A 141 -8.41 19.42 -3.11
CA SER A 141 -8.62 20.84 -2.90
C SER A 141 -7.66 21.35 -1.82
N ASP A 142 -6.41 21.58 -2.22
CA ASP A 142 -5.32 22.23 -1.48
C ASP A 142 -4.38 21.32 -0.66
N PRO A 143 -3.19 21.06 -1.23
CA PRO A 143 -1.97 21.40 -0.54
C PRO A 143 -1.15 22.36 -1.41
N GLY A 144 -1.26 23.65 -1.13
CA GLY A 144 -0.27 24.68 -1.42
C GLY A 144 0.51 24.54 -2.73
N ASP A 145 0.12 25.34 -3.72
CA ASP A 145 1.08 26.08 -4.55
C ASP A 145 2.05 25.27 -5.43
N HIS A 146 1.65 24.08 -5.89
CA HIS A 146 2.30 23.47 -7.05
C HIS A 146 1.59 23.92 -8.32
N VAL A 147 1.91 25.15 -8.72
CA VAL A 147 1.67 25.67 -10.08
C VAL A 147 2.55 24.86 -11.04
N PHE A 148 2.14 23.63 -11.35
CA PHE A 148 2.65 22.96 -12.54
C PHE A 148 2.16 23.78 -13.74
N ASN A 149 3.08 24.44 -14.43
CA ASN A 149 2.75 25.15 -15.66
C ASN A 149 2.24 24.12 -16.67
N VAL A 150 0.93 24.11 -16.89
CA VAL A 150 0.29 23.25 -17.89
C VAL A 150 0.80 23.69 -19.25
N ILE A 151 1.59 22.84 -19.90
CA ILE A 151 2.14 23.12 -21.23
C ILE A 151 1.05 22.78 -22.25
N THR A 152 0.46 23.80 -22.85
CA THR A 152 -0.42 23.61 -24.01
C THR A 152 0.45 23.40 -25.26
N SER A 153 -0.07 22.72 -26.30
CA SER A 153 0.68 22.44 -27.53
C SER A 153 1.32 23.68 -28.18
N ASN A 154 0.77 24.88 -27.94
CA ASN A 154 1.28 26.14 -28.48
C ASN A 154 2.48 26.69 -27.67
N ASP A 155 2.61 26.31 -26.40
CA ASP A 155 3.64 26.81 -25.48
C ASP A 155 4.83 25.86 -25.37
N PHE A 156 4.73 24.66 -25.97
CA PHE A 156 5.77 23.64 -25.87
C PHE A 156 7.13 24.12 -26.43
N HIS A 157 7.11 24.89 -27.52
CA HIS A 157 8.32 25.42 -28.13
C HIS A 157 9.01 26.46 -27.23
N SER A 158 8.25 27.37 -26.62
CA SER A 158 8.79 28.42 -25.75
C SER A 158 9.26 27.89 -24.40
N VAL A 159 8.74 26.74 -23.96
CA VAL A 159 9.22 26.03 -22.77
C VAL A 159 10.54 25.31 -23.04
N LEU A 160 10.71 24.71 -24.22
CA LEU A 160 11.93 23.95 -24.58
C LEU A 160 13.13 24.85 -24.94
N GLU A 161 12.87 26.10 -25.32
CA GLU A 161 13.92 27.12 -25.56
C GLU A 161 14.56 27.64 -24.26
N ARG A 162 13.98 27.33 -23.09
CA ARG A 162 14.56 27.70 -21.80
C ARG A 162 15.79 26.85 -21.53
N THR A 163 16.90 27.48 -21.15
CA THR A 163 18.17 26.82 -20.81
C THR A 163 18.15 26.12 -19.44
N GLU A 164 17.02 26.14 -18.75
CA GLU A 164 16.86 25.54 -17.42
C GLU A 164 16.42 24.06 -17.53
N PRO A 165 16.92 23.18 -16.64
CA PRO A 165 16.47 21.79 -16.62
C PRO A 165 14.99 21.72 -16.20
N LEU A 166 14.18 21.04 -17.02
CA LEU A 166 12.74 20.86 -16.82
C LEU A 166 12.40 19.38 -16.61
N LEU A 167 11.51 19.10 -15.66
CA LEU A 167 10.87 17.79 -15.49
C LEU A 167 9.47 17.86 -16.12
N ILE A 168 9.23 16.99 -17.11
CA ILE A 168 7.94 16.90 -17.82
C ILE A 168 7.25 15.61 -17.36
N GLN A 169 6.05 15.76 -16.80
CA GLN A 169 5.16 14.65 -16.46
C GLN A 169 4.07 14.56 -17.53
N VAL A 170 3.89 13.37 -18.11
CA VAL A 170 2.90 13.08 -19.17
C VAL A 170 1.73 12.31 -18.60
#